data_AF-A0A7C5DEG5-F1
#
_entry.id   AF-A0A7C5DEG5-F1
#
_cell.length_a   1.000
_cell.length_b   1.000
_cell.length_c   1.000
_cell.angle_alpha   90.00
_cell.angle_beta   90.00
_cell.angle_gamma   90.00
#
_symmetry.space_group_name_H-M   'P 1'
#
loop_
_entity.id
_entity.type
_entity.pdbx_description
1 polymer ?
#
loop_
_entity_poly.entity_id
_entity_poly.type
_entity_poly.pdbx_seq_one_letter_code
_entity_poly.pdbx_strand_id
1 'polypeptide(L)' 'HVTKATDKTVELRALMSAANSSDLWELRCQVRERLIDFIRINYPGGLPKVRMEVDGGAPVAVAVQE' A
#
# COMPACT_ATOMS: atom_id res chain seq x y z
N HIS A 1 -13.96 5.55 1.20
CA HIS A 1 -14.28 5.95 -0.20
C HIS A 1 -13.00 6.22 -0.97
N VAL A 2 -13.03 6.07 -2.30
CA VAL A 2 -11.91 6.45 -3.19
C VAL A 2 -11.85 7.98 -3.26
N THR A 3 -10.67 8.56 -3.01
CA THR A 3 -10.47 10.02 -3.06
C THR A 3 -9.82 10.48 -4.34
N LYS A 4 -9.00 9.63 -4.97
CA LYS A 4 -8.33 9.91 -6.22
C LYS A 4 -7.98 8.59 -6.92
N ALA A 5 -8.01 8.58 -8.23
CA ALA A 5 -7.48 7.49 -9.04
C ALA A 5 -6.64 8.11 -10.17
N THR A 6 -5.43 7.63 -10.34
CA THR A 6 -4.52 7.96 -11.43
C THR A 6 -4.25 6.70 -12.26
N ASP A 7 -3.42 6.81 -13.30
CA ASP A 7 -2.99 5.66 -14.09
C ASP A 7 -2.14 4.65 -13.30
N LYS A 8 -1.48 5.10 -12.21
CA LYS A 8 -0.59 4.24 -11.41
C LYS A 8 -1.04 4.00 -9.98
N THR A 9 -1.94 4.82 -9.44
CA THR A 9 -2.29 4.79 -8.02
C THR A 9 -3.76 5.02 -7.78
N VAL A 10 -4.27 4.43 -6.70
CA VAL A 10 -5.61 4.70 -6.18
C VAL A 10 -5.47 5.12 -4.72
N GLU A 11 -6.01 6.29 -4.39
CA GLU A 11 -6.05 6.80 -3.02
C GLU A 11 -7.38 6.42 -2.37
N LEU A 12 -7.29 5.74 -1.24
CA LEU A 12 -8.43 5.27 -0.46
C LEU A 12 -8.47 5.99 0.89
N ARG A 13 -9.65 6.47 1.26
CA ARG A 13 -9.91 7.00 2.60
C ARG A 13 -10.74 6.01 3.40
N ALA A 14 -10.17 5.57 4.52
CA ALA A 14 -10.86 4.83 5.57
C ALA A 14 -10.97 5.75 6.81
N LEU A 15 -12.19 5.89 7.34
CA LEU A 15 -12.45 6.62 8.57
C LEU A 15 -12.62 5.61 9.71
N MET A 16 -12.02 5.89 10.85
CA MET A 16 -12.06 5.04 12.03
C MET A 16 -11.95 5.88 13.30
N SER A 17 -12.42 5.34 14.41
CA SER A 17 -12.35 5.94 15.74
C SER A 17 -11.74 4.95 16.73
N ALA A 18 -11.16 5.47 17.80
CA ALA A 18 -10.59 4.69 18.90
C ALA A 18 -10.74 5.48 20.21
N ALA A 19 -10.48 4.82 21.34
CA ALA A 19 -10.71 5.39 22.67
C ALA A 19 -9.76 6.57 22.99
N ASN A 20 -8.54 6.54 22.45
CA ASN A 20 -7.56 7.61 22.58
C ASN A 20 -6.70 7.74 21.32
N SER A 21 -5.84 8.76 21.27
CA SER A 21 -5.00 9.05 20.11
C SER A 21 -3.95 7.97 19.83
N SER A 22 -3.47 7.27 20.86
CA SER A 22 -2.50 6.19 20.72
C SER A 22 -3.15 4.97 20.07
N ASP A 23 -4.32 4.57 20.55
CA ASP A 23 -5.09 3.47 19.95
C ASP A 23 -5.49 3.79 18.51
N LEU A 24 -5.81 5.06 18.21
CA LEU A 24 -6.18 5.48 16.86
C LEU A 24 -5.00 5.36 15.89
N TRP A 25 -3.77 5.62 16.35
CA TRP A 25 -2.56 5.41 15.55
C TRP A 25 -2.36 3.93 15.23
N GLU A 26 -2.40 3.08 16.26
CA GLU A 26 -2.26 1.64 16.12
C GLU A 26 -3.33 1.05 15.19
N LEU A 27 -4.58 1.47 15.33
CA LEU A 27 -5.68 1.00 14.49
C LEU A 27 -5.44 1.36 13.01
N ARG A 28 -4.93 2.57 12.72
CA ARG A 28 -4.61 2.96 11.34
C ARG A 28 -3.51 2.10 10.73
N CYS A 29 -2.46 1.80 11.50
CA CYS A 29 -1.38 0.91 11.05
C CYS A 29 -1.92 -0.49 10.76
N GLN A 30 -2.66 -1.07 11.71
CA GLN A 30 -3.26 -2.40 11.58
C GLN A 30 -4.21 -2.52 10.39
N VAL A 31 -5.06 -1.51 10.15
CA VAL A 31 -5.97 -1.50 9.01
C VAL A 31 -5.19 -1.45 7.70
N ARG A 32 -4.15 -0.61 7.61
CA ARG A 32 -3.32 -0.50 6.39
C ARG A 32 -2.59 -1.82 6.09
N GLU A 33 -1.99 -2.43 7.09
CA GLU A 33 -1.26 -3.70 6.94
C GLU A 33 -2.20 -4.82 6.48
N ARG A 34 -3.33 -4.99 7.16
CA ARG A 34 -4.32 -6.00 6.79
C ARG A 34 -4.93 -5.75 5.41
N LEU A 35 -5.13 -4.50 5.01
CA LEU A 35 -5.63 -4.17 3.68
C LEU A 35 -4.62 -4.57 2.60
N ILE A 36 -3.33 -4.30 2.81
CA ILE A 36 -2.26 -4.69 1.88
C ILE A 36 -2.19 -6.22 1.78
N ASP A 37 -2.21 -6.93 2.90
CA ASP A 37 -2.17 -8.39 2.89
C ASP A 37 -3.41 -9.00 2.24
N PHE A 38 -4.59 -8.45 2.49
CA PHE A 38 -5.82 -8.85 1.81
C PHE A 38 -5.67 -8.72 0.28
N ILE A 39 -5.13 -7.59 -0.21
CA ILE A 39 -4.90 -7.39 -1.64
C ILE A 39 -3.88 -8.39 -2.17
N ARG A 40 -2.77 -8.62 -1.48
CA ARG A 40 -1.72 -9.55 -1.92
C ARG A 40 -2.23 -11.00 -2.03
N ILE A 41 -3.04 -11.44 -1.08
CA ILE A 41 -3.57 -12.82 -1.03
C ILE A 41 -4.66 -13.04 -2.09
N ASN A 42 -5.62 -12.11 -2.18
CA ASN A 42 -6.80 -12.29 -3.04
C ASN A 42 -6.60 -11.76 -4.47
N TYR A 43 -5.66 -10.82 -4.66
CA TYR A 43 -5.39 -10.16 -5.93
C TYR A 43 -3.86 -10.04 -6.16
N PRO A 44 -3.15 -11.12 -6.48
CA PRO A 44 -1.68 -11.12 -6.63
C PRO A 44 -1.12 -10.16 -7.70
N GLY A 45 -1.97 -9.66 -8.60
CA GLY A 45 -1.64 -8.65 -9.59
C GLY A 45 -2.20 -7.25 -9.31
N GLY A 46 -2.90 -7.05 -8.18
CA GLY A 46 -3.67 -5.84 -7.90
C GLY A 46 -2.88 -4.65 -7.36
N LEU A 47 -1.63 -4.87 -6.90
CA LEU A 47 -0.76 -3.78 -6.48
C LEU A 47 -0.09 -3.12 -7.70
N PRO A 48 0.10 -1.79 -7.69
CA PRO A 48 0.82 -1.08 -8.75
C PRO A 48 2.19 -1.70 -9.00
N LYS A 49 2.48 -2.02 -10.26
CA LYS A 49 3.77 -2.57 -10.70
C LYS A 49 4.51 -1.50 -11.47
N VAL A 50 5.77 -1.28 -11.08
CA VAL A 50 6.70 -0.48 -11.87
C VAL A 50 7.50 -1.45 -12.73
N ARG A 51 7.47 -1.27 -14.06
CA ARG A 51 8.37 -1.98 -14.96
C ARG A 51 9.76 -1.35 -14.82
N MET A 52 10.72 -2.11 -14.32
CA MET A 52 12.13 -1.75 -14.41
C MET A 52 12.72 -2.38 -15.67
N GLU A 53 13.36 -1.56 -16.50
CA GLU A 53 14.27 -2.04 -17.54
C GLU A 53 15.66 -2.16 -16.91
N VAL A 54 16.17 -3.38 -16.82
CA VAL A 54 17.52 -3.64 -16.30
C VAL A 54 18.45 -3.74 -17.49
N ASP A 55 19.24 -2.71 -17.73
CA ASP A 55 20.29 -2.72 -18.74
C ASP A 55 21.49 -3.51 -18.19
N GLY A 56 21.56 -4.81 -18.52
CA GLY A 56 22.81 -5.58 -18.56
C GLY A 56 23.63 -5.85 -17.28
N GLY A 57 23.17 -5.59 -16.05
CA GLY A 57 24.02 -5.88 -14.88
C GLY A 57 23.33 -5.94 -13.51
N ALA A 58 23.25 -7.16 -12.97
CA ALA A 58 22.96 -7.59 -11.58
C ALA A 58 21.65 -7.10 -10.90
N PRO A 59 20.96 -7.97 -10.13
CA PRO A 59 19.71 -7.62 -9.47
C PRO A 59 19.95 -6.61 -8.32
N VAL A 60 19.44 -5.39 -8.47
CA VAL A 60 19.38 -4.40 -7.39
C VAL A 60 18.06 -4.55 -6.65
N ALA A 61 18.12 -4.81 -5.35
CA ALA A 61 16.95 -4.83 -4.47
C ALA A 61 16.30 -3.44 -4.41
N VAL A 62 15.02 -3.36 -4.76
CA VAL A 62 14.25 -2.11 -4.80
C VAL A 62 13.89 -1.70 -3.36
N ALA A 63 14.50 -0.61 -2.88
CA ALA A 63 14.09 0.05 -1.64
C ALA A 63 12.82 0.89 -1.91
N VAL A 64 11.77 0.62 -1.14
CA VAL A 64 10.54 1.42 -1.10
C VAL A 64 10.89 2.72 -0.36
N GLN A 65 10.91 3.86 -1.07
CA GLN A 65 11.15 5.17 -0.49
C GLN A 65 9.88 5.71 0.19
N GLU A 66 10.08 6.37 1.34
CA GLU A 66 9.08 6.91 2.28
C GLU A 66 8.29 8.11 1.75
#